data_AF-A0A935Y8I0-F1
#
_entry.id   AF-A0A935Y8I0-F1
#
_cell.length_a   1.000
_cell.length_b   1.000
_cell.length_c   1.000
_cell.angle_alpha   90.00
_cell.angle_beta   90.00
_cell.angle_gamma   90.00
#
_symmetry.space_group_name_H-M   'P 1'
#
loop_
_entity.id
_entity.type
_entity.pdbx_description
1 polymer ?
#
loop_
_entity_poly.entity_id
_entity_poly.type
_entity_poly.pdbx_seq_one_letter_code
_entity_poly.pdbx_strand_id
1 'polypeptide(L)'
;MKFRFTLVLIALAFGYSVGFGQMKKNIRFDQTSKPKTPGILTKANTHEGSNFGWRILQDLPSLPLSKRVLENASMRMSVISQDKSDRPTRFECVLPAQTRSDSKEFWNDFIGQRLALEGTGTQFIVKRNELDELGIRHIRMQQYFAGVPIYASEYFIHLYSKDQKLMAHGNAEVPSIAPVQARISSNQAYQFAKNICAM
;
A
#
# COMPACT_ATOMS: atom_id res chain seq x y z
N MET A 1 56.23 12.27 15.39
CA MET A 1 55.41 13.40 15.85
C MET A 1 54.17 12.86 16.53
N LYS A 2 54.02 13.14 17.83
CA LYS A 2 52.92 12.66 18.69
C LYS A 2 51.96 13.83 18.90
N PHE A 3 50.74 13.75 18.38
CA PHE A 3 49.67 14.70 18.72
C PHE A 3 48.71 14.02 19.71
N ARG A 4 48.77 14.50 20.96
CA ARG A 4 47.82 14.17 22.02
C ARG A 4 46.67 15.17 21.91
N PHE A 5 45.47 14.69 21.58
CA PHE A 5 44.25 15.46 21.77
C PHE A 5 43.54 14.94 23.03
N THR A 6 43.69 15.71 24.10
CA THR A 6 42.87 15.64 25.30
C THR A 6 41.56 16.35 24.97
N LEU A 7 40.44 15.63 24.92
CA LEU A 7 39.11 16.26 24.90
C LEU A 7 38.34 15.87 26.15
N VAL A 8 37.85 16.92 26.80
CA VAL A 8 37.27 16.99 28.14
C VAL A 8 35.86 16.39 28.16
N LEU A 9 35.60 15.56 29.18
CA LEU A 9 34.27 15.13 29.60
C LEU A 9 33.42 16.34 30.00
N ILE A 10 32.23 16.48 29.40
CA ILE A 10 31.13 17.24 30.00
C ILE A 10 29.94 16.30 30.16
N ALA A 11 29.73 15.86 31.39
CA ALA A 11 28.51 15.23 31.85
C ALA A 11 27.50 16.34 32.17
N LEU A 12 26.38 16.37 31.46
CA LEU A 12 25.18 17.11 31.87
C LEU A 12 24.02 16.12 31.93
N ALA A 13 23.76 15.68 33.15
CA ALA A 13 22.55 14.99 33.53
C ALA A 13 21.40 16.00 33.55
N PHE A 14 20.43 15.83 32.66
CA PHE A 14 19.09 16.36 32.85
C PHE A 14 18.12 15.19 32.88
N GLY A 15 17.77 14.79 34.09
CA GLY A 15 16.67 13.89 34.36
C GLY A 15 15.35 14.62 34.11
N TYR A 16 14.57 14.10 33.18
CA TYR A 16 13.12 14.27 33.19
C TYR A 16 12.48 12.90 33.33
N SER A 17 12.15 12.59 34.58
CA SER A 17 11.28 11.51 35.00
C SER A 17 9.84 11.83 34.58
N VAL A 18 9.41 11.28 33.43
CA VAL A 18 7.98 11.13 33.13
C VAL A 18 7.50 9.82 33.75
N GLY A 19 6.87 9.94 34.92
CA GLY A 19 6.22 8.83 35.60
C GLY A 19 5.01 8.34 34.81
N PHE A 20 5.18 7.22 34.10
CA PHE A 20 4.04 6.41 33.66
C PHE A 20 3.53 5.63 34.88
N GLY A 21 2.52 6.17 35.53
CA GLY A 21 1.72 5.42 36.50
C GLY A 21 0.99 4.28 35.81
N GLN A 22 1.62 3.10 35.75
CA GLN A 22 0.91 1.86 35.43
C GLN A 22 -0.01 1.52 36.61
N MET A 23 -1.30 1.87 36.50
CA MET A 23 -2.33 1.31 37.36
C MET A 23 -2.43 -0.20 37.08
N LYS A 24 -1.77 -1.01 37.91
CA LYS A 24 -2.08 -2.45 38.03
C LYS A 24 -3.49 -2.59 38.59
N LYS A 25 -4.49 -2.71 37.72
CA LYS A 25 -5.80 -3.21 38.12
C LYS A 25 -5.62 -4.67 38.51
N ASN A 26 -5.69 -4.95 39.81
CA ASN A 26 -5.74 -6.30 40.35
C ASN A 26 -7.10 -6.91 40.00
N ILE A 27 -7.25 -7.44 38.79
CA ILE A 27 -8.43 -8.20 38.40
C ILE A 27 -8.25 -9.59 39.02
N ARG A 28 -8.87 -9.82 40.18
CA ARG A 28 -9.06 -11.17 40.71
C ARG A 28 -10.17 -11.82 39.90
N PHE A 29 -9.81 -12.76 39.05
CA PHE A 29 -10.78 -13.66 38.43
C PHE A 29 -11.19 -14.69 39.47
N ASP A 30 -12.43 -14.58 39.96
CA ASP A 30 -13.04 -15.63 40.76
C ASP A 30 -13.30 -16.85 39.85
N GLN A 31 -12.47 -17.88 39.98
CA GLN A 31 -12.56 -19.11 39.21
C GLN A 31 -13.54 -20.13 39.82
N THR A 32 -14.32 -19.76 40.84
CA THR A 32 -15.27 -20.70 41.48
C THR A 32 -16.60 -20.84 40.74
N SER A 33 -16.88 -20.01 39.73
CA SER A 33 -18.10 -20.11 38.94
C SER A 33 -17.89 -20.87 37.63
N LYS A 34 -18.67 -21.94 37.42
CA LYS A 34 -18.70 -22.72 36.17
C LYS A 34 -19.03 -21.78 34.99
N PRO A 35 -18.37 -21.92 33.82
CA PRO A 35 -18.63 -21.04 32.68
C PRO A 35 -20.07 -21.21 32.21
N LYS A 36 -20.87 -20.14 32.31
CA LYS A 36 -22.20 -20.08 31.69
C LYS A 36 -22.01 -19.88 30.20
N THR A 37 -22.48 -20.86 29.41
CA THR A 37 -22.66 -20.74 27.97
C THR A 37 -23.50 -19.48 27.67
N PRO A 38 -23.07 -18.59 26.76
CA PRO A 38 -23.86 -17.43 26.40
C PRO A 38 -25.11 -17.90 25.63
N GLY A 39 -26.24 -17.97 26.33
CA GLY A 39 -27.54 -18.12 25.72
C GLY A 39 -27.89 -16.84 24.97
N ILE A 40 -28.19 -16.97 23.66
CA ILE A 40 -28.74 -15.89 22.85
C ILE A 40 -30.08 -15.47 23.49
N LEU A 41 -30.09 -14.30 24.13
CA LEU A 41 -31.30 -13.71 24.71
C LEU A 41 -32.05 -12.97 23.61
N THR A 42 -32.96 -13.65 22.93
CA THR A 42 -34.10 -13.01 22.26
C THR A 42 -35.12 -12.63 23.32
N LYS A 43 -35.16 -11.36 23.70
CA LYS A 43 -36.33 -10.77 24.39
C LYS A 43 -36.87 -9.62 23.55
N ALA A 44 -37.94 -9.91 22.83
CA ALA A 44 -38.91 -8.89 22.45
C ALA A 44 -39.61 -8.43 23.73
N ASN A 45 -39.68 -7.12 23.95
CA ASN A 45 -40.65 -6.51 24.85
C ASN A 45 -40.95 -5.10 24.34
N THR A 46 -42.13 -4.98 23.74
CA THR A 46 -42.92 -3.76 23.68
C THR A 46 -43.13 -3.23 25.10
N HIS A 47 -42.76 -1.97 25.35
CA HIS A 47 -43.56 -1.03 26.12
C HIS A 47 -43.05 0.40 25.88
N GLU A 48 -44.02 1.29 25.73
CA GLU A 48 -43.92 2.68 25.35
C GLU A 48 -43.18 3.56 26.37
N GLY A 49 -42.55 4.62 25.87
CA GLY A 49 -42.28 5.83 26.64
C GLY A 49 -40.91 5.96 27.29
N SER A 50 -39.92 6.45 26.54
CA SER A 50 -39.12 7.64 26.91
C SER A 50 -37.91 7.81 25.97
N ASN A 51 -37.75 9.04 25.51
CA ASN A 51 -36.77 9.48 24.53
C ASN A 51 -35.34 9.38 25.06
N PHE A 52 -34.54 8.46 24.55
CA PHE A 52 -33.08 8.56 24.63
C PHE A 52 -32.40 8.04 23.36
N GLY A 53 -32.18 8.97 22.42
CA GLY A 53 -30.87 9.15 21.79
C GLY A 53 -30.25 8.09 20.87
N TRP A 54 -30.94 7.01 20.48
CA TRP A 54 -30.35 6.01 19.55
C TRP A 54 -30.66 6.25 18.05
N ARG A 55 -31.38 7.33 17.72
CA ARG A 55 -31.78 7.65 16.35
C ARG A 55 -30.66 8.21 15.45
N ILE A 56 -29.43 8.36 15.94
CA ILE A 56 -28.29 8.85 15.15
C ILE A 56 -27.39 7.70 14.64
N LEU A 57 -27.73 6.44 14.91
CA LEU A 57 -26.98 5.29 14.38
C LEU A 57 -27.65 4.55 13.20
N GLN A 58 -28.84 4.98 12.77
CA GLN A 58 -29.56 4.38 11.63
C GLN A 58 -29.22 5.02 10.27
N ASP A 59 -28.59 6.20 10.27
CA ASP A 59 -28.22 6.92 9.05
C ASP A 59 -26.71 6.95 8.81
N LEU A 60 -25.94 6.06 9.45
CA LEU A 60 -24.62 5.75 8.90
C LEU A 60 -24.89 5.02 7.58
N PRO A 61 -24.53 5.59 6.40
CA PRO A 61 -24.60 4.82 5.18
C PRO A 61 -23.82 3.53 5.47
N SER A 62 -24.45 2.39 5.22
CA SER A 62 -23.75 1.12 5.21
C SER A 62 -22.66 1.26 4.16
N LEU A 63 -21.48 1.71 4.59
CA LEU A 63 -20.31 1.78 3.74
C LEU A 63 -20.20 0.36 3.19
N PRO A 64 -20.34 0.14 1.88
CA PRO A 64 -20.18 -1.18 1.36
C PRO A 64 -18.74 -1.54 1.71
N LEU A 65 -18.59 -2.42 2.69
CA LEU A 65 -17.37 -3.15 3.00
C LEU A 65 -17.14 -4.05 1.79
N SER A 66 -16.84 -3.42 0.65
CA SER A 66 -16.41 -4.12 -0.53
C SER A 66 -15.17 -4.89 -0.14
N LYS A 67 -14.99 -6.06 -0.75
CA LYS A 67 -13.80 -6.88 -0.57
C LYS A 67 -12.53 -6.03 -0.66
N ARG A 68 -12.55 -5.05 -1.56
CA ARG A 68 -11.49 -4.05 -1.77
C ARG A 68 -11.28 -3.08 -0.59
N VAL A 69 -12.34 -2.57 0.04
CA VAL A 69 -12.23 -1.72 1.24
C VAL A 69 -11.63 -2.52 2.40
N LEU A 70 -12.03 -3.78 2.55
CA LEU A 70 -11.47 -4.71 3.55
C LEU A 70 -10.01 -5.06 3.27
N GLU A 71 -9.63 -5.30 2.01
CA GLU A 71 -8.25 -5.56 1.59
C GLU A 71 -7.35 -4.32 1.72
N ASN A 72 -7.88 -3.13 1.44
CA ASN A 72 -7.16 -1.86 1.64
C ASN A 72 -6.95 -1.58 3.14
N ALA A 73 -7.99 -1.83 3.96
CA ALA A 73 -7.94 -1.68 5.40
C ALA A 73 -6.99 -2.71 6.04
N SER A 74 -6.98 -3.95 5.55
CA SER A 74 -6.08 -5.01 6.05
C SER A 74 -4.61 -4.73 5.73
N MET A 75 -4.32 -3.99 4.65
CA MET A 75 -2.95 -3.68 4.21
C MET A 75 -2.48 -2.24 4.48
N ARG A 76 -3.25 -1.44 5.25
CA ARG A 76 -2.95 -0.02 5.53
C ARG A 76 -2.69 0.79 4.25
N MET A 77 -3.36 0.46 3.16
CA MET A 77 -3.22 1.19 1.90
C MET A 77 -4.20 2.38 1.88
N SER A 78 -3.65 3.59 1.70
CA SER A 78 -4.42 4.81 1.47
C SER A 78 -4.39 5.13 -0.02
N VAL A 79 -5.54 4.99 -0.69
CA VAL A 79 -5.67 5.35 -2.10
C VAL A 79 -5.90 6.86 -2.20
N ILE A 80 -5.03 7.56 -2.92
CA ILE A 80 -5.09 9.02 -3.11
C ILE A 80 -5.87 9.36 -4.38
N SER A 81 -5.69 8.59 -5.45
CA SER A 81 -6.35 8.82 -6.74
C SER A 81 -6.58 7.51 -7.49
N GLN A 82 -7.61 7.50 -8.34
CA GLN A 82 -8.03 6.37 -9.16
C GLN A 82 -8.32 6.81 -10.59
N ASP A 83 -8.22 5.87 -11.53
CA ASP A 83 -8.66 6.06 -12.92
C ASP A 83 -10.17 5.82 -13.09
N LYS A 84 -10.65 5.90 -14.33
CA LYS A 84 -12.07 5.65 -14.69
C LYS A 84 -12.51 4.19 -14.49
N SER A 85 -11.57 3.28 -14.28
CA SER A 85 -11.79 1.85 -14.02
C SER A 85 -11.54 1.51 -12.54
N ASP A 86 -11.60 2.52 -11.67
CA ASP A 86 -11.32 2.46 -10.23
C ASP A 86 -9.91 1.94 -9.88
N ARG A 87 -8.96 1.84 -10.79
CA ARG A 87 -7.60 1.37 -10.46
C ARG A 87 -6.79 2.50 -9.82
N PRO A 88 -5.96 2.23 -8.80
CA PRO A 88 -5.19 3.27 -8.14
C PRO A 88 -4.14 3.86 -9.10
N THR A 89 -4.25 5.14 -9.39
CA THR A 89 -3.21 5.91 -10.10
C THR A 89 -2.22 6.52 -9.12
N ARG A 90 -2.61 6.67 -7.85
CA ARG A 90 -1.74 7.09 -6.75
C ARG A 90 -2.19 6.51 -5.43
N PHE A 91 -1.27 5.92 -4.68
CA PHE A 91 -1.55 5.39 -3.34
C PHE A 91 -0.32 5.42 -2.43
N GLU A 92 -0.58 5.31 -1.13
CA GLU A 92 0.42 5.13 -0.10
C GLU A 92 0.16 3.82 0.65
N CYS A 93 1.22 3.15 1.10
CA CYS A 93 1.09 2.04 2.03
C CYS A 93 2.34 1.94 2.92
N VAL A 94 2.23 1.15 3.97
CA VAL A 94 3.39 0.77 4.80
C VAL A 94 3.78 -0.65 4.43
N LEU A 95 5.03 -0.85 4.00
CA LEU A 95 5.53 -2.20 3.75
C LEU A 95 5.68 -2.95 5.09
N PRO A 96 5.26 -4.22 5.17
CA PRO A 96 5.53 -5.05 6.34
C PRO A 96 7.03 -5.08 6.64
N ALA A 97 7.41 -5.00 7.92
CA ALA A 97 8.82 -5.06 8.35
C ALA A 97 9.55 -6.36 7.93
N GLN A 98 8.80 -7.37 7.48
CA GLN A 98 9.28 -8.67 7.02
C GLN A 98 9.52 -8.72 5.51
N THR A 99 9.21 -7.65 4.77
CA THR A 99 9.48 -7.55 3.33
C THR A 99 10.98 -7.40 3.12
N ARG A 100 11.69 -8.53 3.12
CA ARG A 100 13.15 -8.60 2.96
C ARG A 100 13.60 -8.74 1.50
N SER A 101 12.66 -8.97 0.59
CA SER A 101 12.95 -9.28 -0.81
C SER A 101 12.79 -8.04 -1.69
N ASP A 102 13.92 -7.43 -2.10
CA ASP A 102 13.97 -6.44 -3.19
C ASP A 102 14.14 -7.17 -4.55
N SER A 103 13.33 -8.21 -4.78
CA SER A 103 13.38 -8.98 -6.02
C SER A 103 12.45 -8.40 -7.08
N LYS A 104 12.73 -8.69 -8.35
CA LYS A 104 11.88 -8.22 -9.47
C LYS A 104 10.48 -8.81 -9.38
N GLU A 105 10.40 -10.06 -8.95
CA GLU A 105 9.16 -10.83 -8.77
C GLU A 105 8.33 -10.21 -7.64
N PHE A 106 8.97 -9.82 -6.54
CA PHE A 106 8.28 -9.11 -5.46
C PHE A 106 7.58 -7.85 -5.96
N TRP A 107 8.28 -7.00 -6.71
CA TRP A 107 7.69 -5.74 -7.19
C TRP A 107 6.60 -5.96 -8.23
N ASN A 108 6.76 -6.95 -9.11
CA ASN A 108 5.72 -7.34 -10.06
C ASN A 108 4.44 -7.75 -9.32
N ASP A 109 4.55 -8.67 -8.37
CA ASP A 109 3.41 -9.22 -7.65
C ASP A 109 2.78 -8.17 -6.74
N PHE A 110 3.62 -7.37 -6.07
CA PHE A 110 3.20 -6.27 -5.22
C PHE A 110 2.34 -5.28 -6.01
N ILE A 111 2.86 -4.72 -7.11
CA ILE A 111 2.09 -3.76 -7.92
C ILE A 111 0.88 -4.43 -8.58
N GLY A 112 1.04 -5.64 -9.14
CA GLY A 112 -0.05 -6.38 -9.78
C GLY A 112 -1.25 -6.58 -8.85
N GLN A 113 -1.00 -6.97 -7.59
CA GLN A 113 -2.03 -7.09 -6.56
C GLN A 113 -2.72 -5.76 -6.26
N ARG A 114 -1.96 -4.68 -6.04
CA ARG A 114 -2.55 -3.38 -5.62
C ARG A 114 -3.35 -2.72 -6.73
N LEU A 115 -3.00 -3.01 -7.99
CA LEU A 115 -3.71 -2.53 -9.16
C LEU A 115 -4.84 -3.46 -9.62
N ALA A 116 -5.06 -4.58 -8.91
CA ALA A 116 -6.03 -5.62 -9.28
C ALA A 116 -5.83 -6.12 -10.73
N LEU A 117 -4.56 -6.37 -11.09
CA LEU A 117 -4.16 -6.84 -12.42
C LEU A 117 -3.83 -8.33 -12.45
N GLU A 118 -4.05 -9.04 -11.34
CA GLU A 118 -3.89 -10.49 -11.27
C GLU A 118 -4.76 -11.19 -12.32
N GLY A 119 -4.19 -12.17 -13.03
CA GLY A 119 -4.90 -12.92 -14.07
C GLY A 119 -5.12 -12.17 -15.40
N THR A 120 -4.75 -10.89 -15.50
CA THR A 120 -4.90 -10.12 -16.75
C THR A 120 -3.84 -10.46 -17.81
N GLY A 121 -2.82 -11.23 -17.47
CA GLY A 121 -1.66 -11.47 -18.34
C GLY A 121 -0.72 -10.27 -18.48
N THR A 122 -0.99 -9.18 -17.74
CA THR A 122 -0.07 -8.05 -17.64
C THR A 122 1.00 -8.29 -16.58
N GLN A 123 2.17 -7.71 -16.79
CA GLN A 123 3.34 -7.83 -15.91
C GLN A 123 4.00 -6.47 -15.77
N PHE A 124 4.60 -6.21 -14.61
CA PHE A 124 5.43 -5.03 -14.39
C PHE A 124 6.90 -5.44 -14.25
N ILE A 125 7.76 -4.81 -15.06
CA ILE A 125 9.20 -5.07 -15.03
C ILE A 125 9.92 -3.83 -14.52
N VAL A 126 10.77 -4.01 -13.52
CA VAL A 126 11.65 -2.95 -13.01
C VAL A 126 12.62 -2.50 -14.10
N LYS A 127 12.55 -1.22 -14.47
CA LYS A 127 13.44 -0.54 -15.42
C LYS A 127 14.56 0.22 -14.74
N ARG A 128 14.28 0.79 -13.57
CA ARG A 128 15.22 1.61 -12.80
C ARG A 128 14.99 1.38 -11.31
N ASN A 129 16.05 1.31 -10.54
CA ASN A 129 16.03 1.21 -9.08
C ASN A 129 17.23 2.02 -8.55
N GLU A 130 16.97 3.20 -8.01
CA GLU A 130 18.00 4.15 -7.60
C GLU A 130 17.71 4.67 -6.20
N LEU A 131 18.77 4.84 -5.41
CA LEU A 131 18.69 5.49 -4.10
C LEU A 131 19.17 6.93 -4.27
N ASP A 132 18.36 7.90 -3.86
CA ASP A 132 18.75 9.30 -3.87
C ASP A 132 19.59 9.67 -2.63
N GLU A 133 20.11 10.91 -2.61
CA GLU A 133 20.90 11.44 -1.51
C GLU A 133 20.13 11.56 -0.18
N LEU A 134 18.79 11.56 -0.24
CA LEU A 134 17.90 11.64 0.91
C LEU A 134 17.54 10.25 1.48
N GLY A 135 18.02 9.18 0.85
CA GLY A 135 17.73 7.79 1.25
C GLY A 135 16.36 7.29 0.80
N ILE A 136 15.75 7.96 -0.19
CA ILE A 136 14.53 7.54 -0.86
C ILE A 136 14.92 6.68 -2.05
N ARG A 137 14.34 5.47 -2.10
CA ARG A 137 14.54 4.57 -3.23
C ARG A 137 13.44 4.80 -4.27
N HIS A 138 13.86 5.09 -5.49
CA HIS A 138 13.02 5.31 -6.66
C HIS A 138 13.04 4.07 -7.55
N ILE A 139 11.89 3.42 -7.69
CA ILE A 139 11.74 2.26 -8.57
C ILE A 139 10.80 2.63 -9.69
N ARG A 140 11.29 2.58 -10.93
CA ARG A 140 10.48 2.76 -12.14
C ARG A 140 10.16 1.41 -12.73
N MET A 141 8.88 1.16 -12.97
CA MET A 141 8.37 -0.08 -13.55
C MET A 141 7.65 0.21 -14.86
N GLN A 142 7.91 -0.62 -15.87
CA GLN A 142 7.22 -0.59 -17.17
C GLN A 142 6.24 -1.74 -17.23
N GLN A 143 5.00 -1.47 -17.64
CA GLN A 143 4.01 -2.51 -17.87
C GLN A 143 4.26 -3.23 -19.20
N TYR A 144 4.00 -4.53 -19.20
CA TYR A 144 4.06 -5.43 -20.34
C TYR A 144 2.76 -6.24 -20.44
N PHE A 145 2.40 -6.63 -21.65
CA PHE A 145 1.34 -7.61 -21.93
C PHE A 145 1.84 -8.58 -22.99
N ALA A 146 1.79 -9.88 -22.69
CA ALA A 146 2.32 -10.94 -23.57
C ALA A 146 3.76 -10.66 -24.07
N GLY A 147 4.63 -10.09 -23.21
CA GLY A 147 6.01 -9.76 -23.55
C GLY A 147 6.22 -8.45 -24.33
N VAL A 148 5.15 -7.75 -24.70
CA VAL A 148 5.20 -6.46 -25.41
C VAL A 148 5.04 -5.31 -24.40
N PRO A 149 5.90 -4.27 -24.42
CA PRO A 149 5.74 -3.13 -23.53
C PRO A 149 4.50 -2.31 -23.90
N ILE A 150 3.73 -1.90 -22.90
CA ILE A 150 2.62 -0.97 -23.08
C ILE A 150 3.15 0.46 -22.86
N TYR A 151 3.37 1.19 -23.94
CA TYR A 151 3.84 2.57 -23.84
C TYR A 151 2.82 3.45 -23.11
N ALA A 152 3.32 4.41 -22.33
CA ALA A 152 2.55 5.26 -21.41
C ALA A 152 1.90 4.54 -20.21
N SER A 153 2.21 3.25 -20.00
CA SER A 153 1.83 2.50 -18.81
C SER A 153 3.07 2.19 -17.96
N GLU A 154 3.40 3.15 -17.11
CA GLU A 154 4.51 3.06 -16.17
C GLU A 154 4.03 3.33 -14.75
N TYR A 155 4.74 2.74 -13.80
CA TYR A 155 4.51 2.95 -12.37
C TYR A 155 5.81 3.34 -11.68
N PHE A 156 5.73 4.34 -10.82
CA PHE A 156 6.83 4.89 -10.05
C PHE A 156 6.57 4.63 -8.58
N ILE A 157 7.57 4.09 -7.90
CA ILE A 157 7.51 3.76 -6.48
C ILE A 157 8.59 4.56 -5.78
N HIS A 158 8.19 5.23 -4.70
CA HIS A 158 9.04 5.94 -3.77
C HIS A 158 9.01 5.19 -2.44
N LEU A 159 10.13 4.57 -2.08
CA LEU A 159 10.29 3.85 -0.83
C LEU A 159 11.11 4.69 0.15
N TYR A 160 10.49 5.05 1.26
CA TYR A 160 11.08 5.82 2.34
C TYR A 160 11.68 4.85 3.38
N SER A 161 13.00 4.77 3.41
CA SER A 161 13.72 3.74 4.17
C SER A 161 13.52 3.83 5.69
N LYS A 162 13.25 5.04 6.22
CA LYS A 162 13.14 5.31 7.66
C LYS A 162 11.88 4.72 8.30
N ASP A 163 10.76 4.75 7.59
CA ASP A 163 9.43 4.40 8.09
C ASP A 163 8.79 3.25 7.31
N GLN A 164 9.51 2.67 6.35
CA GLN A 164 8.99 1.65 5.41
C GLN A 164 7.73 2.12 4.69
N LYS A 165 7.54 3.44 4.61
CA LYS A 165 6.44 4.02 3.87
C LYS A 165 6.76 3.94 2.39
N LEU A 166 5.73 3.67 1.61
CA LEU A 166 5.80 3.63 0.17
C LEU A 166 4.73 4.56 -0.38
N MET A 167 5.11 5.35 -1.38
CA MET A 167 4.19 6.11 -2.23
C MET A 167 4.38 5.63 -3.65
N ALA A 168 3.29 5.23 -4.30
CA ALA A 168 3.33 4.78 -5.67
C ALA A 168 2.37 5.58 -6.54
N HIS A 169 2.77 5.87 -7.76
CA HIS A 169 1.96 6.59 -8.72
C HIS A 169 2.29 6.20 -10.16
N GLY A 170 1.31 6.33 -11.03
CA GLY A 170 1.48 6.03 -12.45
C GLY A 170 0.17 5.67 -13.12
N ASN A 171 0.30 4.94 -14.21
CA ASN A 171 -0.83 4.49 -15.01
C ASN A 171 -0.68 3.00 -15.34
N ALA A 172 -1.80 2.30 -15.43
CA ALA A 172 -1.84 0.90 -15.83
C ALA A 172 -3.00 0.66 -16.76
N GLU A 173 -2.74 -0.06 -17.84
CA GLU A 173 -3.72 -0.39 -18.86
C GLU A 173 -3.91 -1.90 -18.94
N VAL A 174 -5.15 -2.34 -19.13
CA VAL A 174 -5.41 -3.74 -19.50
C VAL A 174 -5.82 -3.70 -20.97
N PRO A 175 -4.93 -4.14 -21.88
CA PRO A 175 -5.27 -4.18 -23.29
C PRO A 175 -6.52 -5.02 -23.52
N SER A 176 -7.46 -4.50 -24.30
CA SER A 176 -8.68 -5.21 -24.67
C SER A 176 -8.46 -6.27 -25.75
N ILE A 177 -7.25 -6.37 -26.31
CA ILE A 177 -6.96 -7.13 -27.52
C ILE A 177 -6.00 -8.28 -27.20
N ALA A 178 -6.42 -9.52 -27.52
CA ALA A 178 -5.55 -10.69 -27.59
C ALA A 178 -4.52 -10.54 -28.74
N PRO A 179 -3.45 -11.36 -28.79
CA PRO A 179 -2.08 -10.94 -29.09
C PRO A 179 -1.95 -10.00 -30.30
N VAL A 180 -1.18 -8.93 -30.08
CA VAL A 180 -0.88 -7.86 -31.04
C VAL A 180 -0.16 -8.46 -32.26
N GLN A 181 -0.90 -8.80 -33.31
CA GLN A 181 -0.28 -9.13 -34.59
C GLN A 181 0.27 -7.83 -35.19
N ALA A 182 1.57 -7.79 -35.42
CA ALA A 182 2.21 -6.64 -36.04
C ALA A 182 1.62 -6.41 -37.44
N ARG A 183 1.11 -5.18 -37.68
CA ARG A 183 0.53 -4.79 -38.97
C ARG A 183 1.59 -4.56 -40.06
N ILE A 184 2.80 -4.22 -39.63
CA ILE A 184 3.96 -3.98 -40.48
C ILE A 184 5.19 -4.66 -39.87
N SER A 185 6.15 -5.03 -40.72
CA SER A 185 7.43 -5.58 -40.26
C SER A 185 8.30 -4.50 -39.60
N SER A 186 9.30 -4.93 -38.83
CA SER A 186 10.26 -4.01 -38.21
C SER A 186 11.01 -3.16 -39.25
N ASN A 187 11.37 -3.73 -40.40
CA ASN A 187 12.03 -2.99 -41.48
C ASN A 187 11.10 -1.91 -42.07
N GLN A 188 9.83 -2.24 -42.31
CA GLN A 188 8.85 -1.25 -42.77
C GLN A 188 8.66 -0.12 -41.75
N ALA A 189 8.57 -0.44 -40.46
CA ALA A 189 8.48 0.56 -39.39
C ALA A 189 9.71 1.48 -39.34
N TYR A 190 10.91 0.90 -39.51
CA TYR A 190 12.16 1.66 -39.55
C TYR A 190 12.22 2.63 -40.74
N GLN A 191 11.89 2.16 -41.95
CA GLN A 191 11.88 3.03 -43.13
C GLN A 191 10.86 4.16 -43.00
N PHE A 192 9.68 3.86 -42.45
CA PHE A 192 8.66 4.88 -42.18
C PHE A 192 9.16 5.95 -41.20
N ALA A 193 9.76 5.54 -40.07
CA ALA A 193 10.32 6.46 -39.09
C ALA A 193 11.44 7.33 -39.67
N LYS A 194 12.35 6.72 -40.46
CA LYS A 194 13.45 7.45 -41.12
C LYS A 194 12.94 8.55 -42.06
N ASN A 195 11.89 8.26 -42.82
CA ASN A 195 11.33 9.23 -43.76
C ASN A 195 10.63 10.40 -43.06
N ILE A 196 10.01 10.17 -41.89
CA ILE A 196 9.42 11.23 -41.07
C ILE A 196 10.49 12.15 -40.48
N CYS A 197 11.59 11.59 -39.96
CA CYS A 197 12.66 12.40 -39.35
C CYS A 197 13.53 13.16 -40.36
N ALA A 198 13.40 12.88 -41.65
CA ALA A 198 14.13 13.56 -42.73
C ALA A 198 13.37 14.77 -43.31
N MET A 199 12.13 15.01 -42.88
CA MET A 199 11.33 16.20 -43.17
C MET A 199 11.47 17.23 -42.07
#